data_AF-W1NZH9-F1
#
_entry.id   AF-W1NZH9-F1
#
_cell.length_a   1.000
_cell.length_b   1.000
_cell.length_c   1.000
_cell.angle_alpha   90.00
_cell.angle_beta   90.00
_cell.angle_gamma   90.00
#
_symmetry.space_group_name_H-M   'P 1'
#
loop_
_entity.id
_entity.type
_entity.pdbx_description
1 polymer ?
#
loop_
_entity_poly.entity_id
_entity_poly.type
_entity_poly.pdbx_seq_one_letter_code
_entity_poly.pdbx_strand_id
1 'polypeptide(L)'
;MEEASAAALESITMEDASHSNHGWQKVVYPKRHRKQALKDQQNQHPVSDLNKIKSNGNESNVFRSVEQQAEERRRRVVEAQRANAIAELPVKKDRLSFSSDDESDEEGVKNNGVSNGEEKKEKVKKPKKPKVTVSEAASKIDAGDLSVFLADVSASYETQPDIQLMRFADYFGRAFAPVSASQFPWTKLFKESSVSKIIDIPLCHIPDDVYKTSVDWIGKRNADALGEFALWALDNILTDVGAQQGGLKNAKKLTQQPSYRAQVAMFVVLSMVLRKKPDILVNLLSTLKTNAKYQGQDKLLLTIWIVGQACQGDLVVGMLLWVQLLLPMTLGKSSNPLSRDLVLQLLERIFAYPKARPILVNGAVRKGERLVPPPVLESLWLVTFPAPSARIKATERFEAVYPSLKEVALAGSWGNKWVTRTAEQLLPNALAAIDDSNQALSDEAIDIFLWCLRNSYRCYKQWEDLYLDHIYGSITILHKLSEKWGDTSFKLWEGESEKKVALERLGLALTAMRVKNQLALKGEAEYDGDDAPIRSAEKYCSVLMRRLPRSRGGCVKGCLKGGVFFLTLGVAVYAAIASPYLESLDWKKVSVMFGSPQSF
;
A
#
# COMPACT_ATOMS: atom_id res chain seq x y z
N MET A 1 -42.95 0.53 -27.44
CA MET A 1 -41.49 0.38 -27.55
C MET A 1 -40.90 0.68 -26.17
N GLU A 2 -41.35 -0.02 -25.12
CA GLU A 2 -41.20 -1.48 -24.85
C GLU A 2 -39.73 -1.78 -24.51
N GLU A 3 -39.42 -2.28 -23.31
CA GLU A 3 -39.73 -3.63 -22.79
C GLU A 3 -39.01 -4.74 -23.59
N ALA A 4 -38.38 -5.74 -22.96
CA ALA A 4 -38.16 -6.00 -21.53
C ALA A 4 -36.98 -6.98 -21.32
N SER A 5 -36.67 -7.26 -20.04
CA SER A 5 -36.59 -8.62 -19.44
C SER A 5 -35.71 -9.71 -20.07
N ALA A 6 -35.08 -10.63 -19.32
CA ALA A 6 -34.67 -10.72 -17.91
C ALA A 6 -33.73 -11.95 -17.78
N ALA A 7 -33.35 -12.29 -16.55
CA ALA A 7 -32.54 -13.46 -16.23
C ALA A 7 -33.21 -14.81 -16.58
N ALA A 8 -32.36 -15.82 -16.76
CA ALA A 8 -32.70 -17.22 -16.47
C ALA A 8 -31.48 -17.89 -15.83
N LEU A 9 -31.64 -18.39 -14.61
CA LEU A 9 -30.66 -19.20 -13.89
C LEU A 9 -30.96 -20.69 -14.14
N GLU A 10 -29.95 -21.54 -13.92
CA GLU A 10 -30.04 -22.98 -13.67
C GLU A 10 -30.72 -23.92 -14.71
N SER A 11 -29.91 -24.84 -15.23
CA SER A 11 -30.21 -26.26 -15.04
C SER A 11 -28.93 -27.08 -14.86
N ILE A 12 -28.95 -28.03 -13.91
CA ILE A 12 -27.89 -29.01 -13.68
C ILE A 12 -28.27 -30.28 -14.44
N THR A 13 -27.40 -30.76 -15.31
CA THR A 13 -27.40 -32.17 -15.75
C THR A 13 -26.01 -32.76 -15.57
N MET A 14 -25.94 -33.89 -14.86
CA MET A 14 -24.76 -34.73 -14.84
C MET A 14 -24.78 -35.62 -16.07
N GLU A 15 -23.71 -35.67 -16.84
CA GLU A 15 -23.33 -36.87 -17.57
C GLU A 15 -21.80 -36.92 -17.76
N ASP A 16 -21.29 -38.14 -17.89
CA ASP A 16 -19.89 -38.51 -17.62
C ASP A 16 -19.04 -38.64 -18.91
N ALA A 17 -17.73 -38.84 -18.73
CA ALA A 17 -16.73 -39.26 -19.71
C ALA A 17 -16.31 -38.28 -20.82
N SER A 18 -15.14 -37.65 -20.64
CA SER A 18 -13.90 -38.17 -21.26
C SER A 18 -12.64 -37.35 -20.93
N HIS A 19 -11.52 -38.05 -20.74
CA HIS A 19 -10.21 -37.44 -20.48
C HIS A 19 -9.67 -36.67 -21.70
N SER A 20 -9.20 -35.43 -21.51
CA SER A 20 -8.24 -34.80 -22.43
C SER A 20 -7.02 -34.19 -21.70
N ASN A 21 -5.97 -35.00 -21.59
CA ASN A 21 -4.66 -34.57 -21.08
C ASN A 21 -4.08 -33.44 -21.93
N HIS A 22 -3.95 -32.24 -21.34
CA HIS A 22 -3.15 -31.15 -21.91
C HIS A 22 -1.83 -31.02 -21.15
N GLY A 23 -0.95 -32.00 -21.34
CA GLY A 23 0.39 -32.04 -20.78
C GLY A 23 1.37 -31.13 -21.55
N TRP A 24 2.22 -30.42 -20.81
CA TRP A 24 3.22 -29.50 -21.36
C TRP A 24 4.22 -30.20 -22.31
N GLN A 25 4.35 -29.70 -23.55
CA GLN A 25 5.35 -30.17 -24.51
C GLN A 25 6.74 -29.53 -24.27
N LYS A 26 7.76 -30.38 -24.22
CA LYS A 26 9.16 -30.02 -23.96
C LYS A 26 9.92 -29.83 -25.28
N VAL A 27 10.10 -28.58 -25.71
CA VAL A 27 10.89 -28.27 -26.92
C VAL A 27 12.40 -28.37 -26.61
N VAL A 28 13.10 -29.26 -27.30
CA VAL A 28 14.56 -29.45 -27.20
C VAL A 28 15.21 -29.10 -28.54
N TYR A 29 16.10 -28.11 -28.56
CA TYR A 29 16.90 -27.76 -29.74
C TYR A 29 18.21 -28.57 -29.77
N PRO A 30 18.50 -29.35 -30.82
CA PRO A 30 19.80 -30.00 -30.99
C PRO A 30 20.89 -28.99 -31.37
N LYS A 31 22.02 -29.02 -30.64
CA LYS A 31 23.21 -28.20 -30.93
C LYS A 31 23.85 -28.60 -32.25
N ARG A 32 24.13 -27.64 -33.13
CA ARG A 32 24.85 -27.86 -34.40
C ARG A 32 26.31 -27.43 -34.26
N HIS A 33 27.24 -28.39 -34.25
CA HIS A 33 28.68 -28.14 -34.43
C HIS A 33 29.04 -28.18 -35.92
N ARG A 34 29.77 -27.19 -36.44
CA ARG A 34 30.82 -27.40 -37.46
C ARG A 34 31.79 -26.22 -37.50
N LYS A 35 33.08 -26.51 -37.65
CA LYS A 35 34.17 -25.55 -37.92
C LYS A 35 34.69 -25.74 -39.35
N GLN A 36 35.12 -24.62 -39.95
CA GLN A 36 36.23 -24.46 -40.91
C GLN A 36 36.15 -25.06 -42.34
N ALA A 37 36.99 -24.46 -43.19
CA ALA A 37 37.11 -24.56 -44.66
C ALA A 37 35.92 -23.91 -45.43
N LEU A 38 36.13 -23.11 -46.48
CA LEU A 38 37.29 -22.91 -47.36
C LEU A 38 37.74 -21.45 -47.49
N LYS A 39 38.98 -21.28 -47.97
CA LYS A 39 39.58 -20.03 -48.49
C LYS A 39 39.66 -20.15 -50.03
N ASP A 40 40.02 -19.05 -50.69
CA ASP A 40 40.41 -18.93 -52.12
C ASP A 40 39.25 -19.10 -53.13
N GLN A 41 39.02 -18.21 -54.11
CA GLN A 41 39.97 -17.51 -54.98
C GLN A 41 39.51 -16.09 -55.39
N GLN A 42 40.47 -15.23 -55.72
CA GLN A 42 40.27 -13.96 -56.45
C GLN A 42 40.34 -14.19 -57.98
N ASN A 43 39.56 -13.39 -58.74
CA ASN A 43 39.77 -12.93 -60.15
C ASN A 43 38.38 -12.52 -60.72
N GLN A 44 38.16 -11.42 -61.46
CA GLN A 44 39.03 -10.44 -62.16
C GLN A 44 38.44 -9.00 -62.13
N HIS A 45 39.30 -7.99 -62.24
CA HIS A 45 39.04 -6.64 -62.82
C HIS A 45 39.42 -6.66 -64.33
N PRO A 46 39.07 -5.71 -65.24
CA PRO A 46 39.00 -4.22 -65.09
C PRO A 46 37.85 -3.46 -65.84
N VAL A 47 37.37 -2.27 -65.41
CA VAL A 47 37.75 -0.84 -65.70
C VAL A 47 37.22 -0.24 -67.04
N SER A 48 36.78 1.05 -66.98
CA SER A 48 36.58 2.06 -68.07
C SER A 48 35.43 1.87 -69.10
N ASP A 49 34.75 2.91 -69.62
CA ASP A 49 34.84 4.35 -69.32
C ASP A 49 33.59 5.21 -69.66
N LEU A 50 33.45 6.29 -68.87
CA LEU A 50 32.96 7.66 -69.15
C LEU A 50 32.02 7.99 -70.35
N ASN A 51 30.84 8.53 -70.03
CA ASN A 51 30.35 9.92 -70.29
C ASN A 51 28.80 9.99 -70.26
N LYS A 52 28.09 11.07 -69.90
CA LYS A 52 28.42 12.51 -69.75
C LYS A 52 27.28 13.23 -68.96
N ILE A 53 27.60 14.34 -68.24
CA ILE A 53 26.75 15.57 -68.08
C ILE A 53 25.41 15.44 -67.28
N LYS A 54 25.00 16.35 -66.37
CA LYS A 54 25.56 17.62 -65.86
C LYS A 54 25.05 17.94 -64.42
N SER A 55 25.87 18.70 -63.70
CA SER A 55 25.61 19.53 -62.51
C SER A 55 24.17 19.79 -62.04
N ASN A 56 23.97 19.65 -60.73
CA ASN A 56 23.71 20.85 -59.91
C ASN A 56 24.42 20.70 -58.55
N GLY A 57 24.99 21.79 -58.02
CA GLY A 57 25.73 21.76 -56.75
C GLY A 57 24.98 22.49 -55.65
N ASN A 58 25.02 21.94 -54.43
CA ASN A 58 25.32 22.63 -53.16
C ASN A 58 24.79 21.82 -51.96
N GLU A 59 25.46 20.73 -51.60
CA GLU A 59 25.23 20.07 -50.31
C GLU A 59 26.39 20.32 -49.36
N SER A 60 26.09 21.03 -48.27
CA SER A 60 27.01 21.28 -47.17
C SER A 60 27.36 19.97 -46.46
N ASN A 61 28.64 19.59 -46.45
CA ASN A 61 29.13 18.48 -45.63
C ASN A 61 29.11 18.85 -44.13
N VAL A 62 27.92 18.81 -43.52
CA VAL A 62 27.64 19.19 -42.11
C VAL A 62 28.59 18.51 -41.12
N PHE A 63 28.98 17.26 -41.40
CA PHE A 63 29.83 16.47 -40.52
C PHE A 63 31.33 16.80 -40.59
N ARG A 64 31.79 17.54 -41.62
CA ARG A 64 33.23 17.80 -41.82
C ARG A 64 33.86 18.62 -40.69
N SER A 65 33.10 19.54 -40.09
CA SER A 65 33.53 20.31 -38.92
C SER A 65 33.62 19.45 -37.65
N VAL A 66 32.68 18.51 -37.47
CA VAL A 66 32.67 17.56 -36.34
C VAL A 66 33.86 16.61 -36.43
N GLU A 67 34.15 16.12 -37.62
CA GLU A 67 35.28 15.21 -37.88
C GLU A 67 36.63 15.92 -37.69
N GLN A 68 36.78 17.16 -38.20
CA GLN A 68 37.95 17.99 -37.92
C GLN A 68 38.16 18.24 -36.42
N GLN A 69 37.10 18.55 -35.66
CA GLN A 69 37.22 18.67 -34.19
C GLN A 69 37.55 17.34 -33.50
N ALA A 70 37.15 16.19 -34.04
CA ALA A 70 37.50 14.89 -33.49
C ALA A 70 38.99 14.58 -33.73
N GLU A 71 39.50 14.83 -34.93
CA GLU A 71 40.92 14.75 -35.28
C GLU A 71 41.78 15.68 -34.41
N GLU A 72 41.32 16.92 -34.21
CA GLU A 72 42.05 17.91 -33.43
C GLU A 72 42.09 17.56 -31.93
N ARG A 73 40.97 17.07 -31.36
CA ARG A 73 40.98 16.53 -29.99
C ARG A 73 41.94 15.34 -29.84
N ARG A 74 42.01 14.44 -30.83
CA ARG A 74 42.97 13.34 -30.84
C ARG A 74 44.42 13.83 -30.89
N ARG A 75 44.73 14.81 -31.75
CA ARG A 75 46.05 15.46 -31.78
C ARG A 75 46.41 16.09 -30.43
N ARG A 76 45.54 16.92 -29.85
CA ARG A 76 45.77 17.57 -28.55
C ARG A 76 46.00 16.56 -27.41
N VAL A 77 45.31 15.42 -27.40
CA VAL A 77 45.54 14.34 -26.41
C VAL A 77 46.91 13.69 -26.60
N VAL A 78 47.31 13.37 -27.83
CA VAL A 78 48.64 12.79 -28.12
C VAL A 78 49.76 13.80 -27.84
N GLU A 79 49.55 15.08 -28.12
CA GLU A 79 50.50 16.15 -27.86
C GLU A 79 50.64 16.46 -26.37
N ALA A 80 49.54 16.46 -25.59
CA ALA A 80 49.59 16.55 -24.13
C ALA A 80 50.28 15.32 -23.49
N GLN A 81 50.08 14.12 -24.04
CA GLN A 81 50.83 12.93 -23.61
C GLN A 81 52.33 13.04 -23.92
N ARG A 82 52.71 13.62 -25.06
CA ARG A 82 54.12 13.91 -25.39
C ARG A 82 54.72 15.01 -24.51
N ALA A 83 53.97 16.08 -24.22
CA ALA A 83 54.42 17.15 -23.33
C ALA A 83 54.64 16.65 -21.89
N ASN A 84 53.74 15.83 -21.36
CA ASN A 84 53.91 15.22 -20.04
C ASN A 84 55.11 14.26 -19.98
N ALA A 85 55.44 13.58 -21.08
CA ALA A 85 56.66 12.75 -21.18
C ALA A 85 57.97 13.56 -21.28
N ILE A 86 57.90 14.87 -21.51
CA ILE A 86 59.06 15.78 -21.58
C ILE A 86 59.25 16.57 -20.27
N ALA A 87 58.21 16.65 -19.43
CA ALA A 87 58.22 17.42 -18.18
C ALA A 87 58.82 16.66 -16.96
N GLU A 88 58.99 15.34 -17.02
CA GLU A 88 59.62 14.56 -15.95
C GLU A 88 61.13 14.34 -16.20
N LEU A 89 61.95 15.26 -15.69
CA LEU A 89 63.37 15.02 -15.43
C LEU A 89 63.67 15.26 -13.94
N PRO A 90 64.15 14.22 -13.24
CA PRO A 90 65.29 14.44 -12.36
C PRO A 90 66.41 13.40 -12.54
N VAL A 91 67.62 13.92 -12.81
CA VAL A 91 68.93 13.51 -12.28
C VAL A 91 69.24 12.00 -12.09
N LYS A 92 70.19 11.49 -12.90
CA LYS A 92 71.30 10.53 -12.59
C LYS A 92 71.16 9.75 -11.27
N LYS A 93 71.12 8.40 -11.19
CA LYS A 93 71.98 7.31 -11.73
C LYS A 93 71.26 5.98 -11.35
N ASP A 94 71.53 4.79 -11.89
CA ASP A 94 72.60 4.24 -12.73
C ASP A 94 72.05 3.08 -13.60
N ARG A 95 72.72 2.79 -14.73
CA ARG A 95 72.99 1.47 -15.37
C ARG A 95 72.24 0.22 -14.84
N LEU A 96 71.70 -0.73 -15.61
CA LEU A 96 71.75 -1.19 -17.02
C LEU A 96 70.49 -2.08 -17.24
N SER A 97 70.04 -2.51 -18.43
CA SER A 97 70.44 -2.35 -19.84
C SER A 97 69.23 -2.64 -20.76
N PHE A 98 69.35 -2.39 -22.07
CA PHE A 98 68.37 -2.68 -23.11
C PHE A 98 68.68 -4.01 -23.83
N SER A 99 67.66 -4.82 -24.12
CA SER A 99 67.61 -5.66 -25.31
C SER A 99 66.15 -5.93 -25.68
N SER A 100 65.74 -5.40 -26.83
CA SER A 100 64.63 -5.91 -27.62
C SER A 100 65.22 -6.92 -28.59
N ASP A 101 64.57 -8.05 -28.80
CA ASP A 101 64.60 -8.69 -30.12
C ASP A 101 63.31 -9.48 -30.37
N ASP A 102 62.99 -9.57 -31.66
CA ASP A 102 61.79 -10.14 -32.26
C ASP A 102 62.13 -11.50 -32.91
N GLU A 103 61.11 -12.24 -33.34
CA GLU A 103 61.24 -13.42 -34.22
C GLU A 103 62.01 -14.66 -33.67
N SER A 104 61.86 -15.89 -34.18
CA SER A 104 60.77 -16.59 -34.90
C SER A 104 61.06 -18.11 -34.80
N ASP A 105 60.02 -18.95 -34.79
CA ASP A 105 60.05 -20.38 -35.16
C ASP A 105 61.00 -21.34 -34.38
N GLU A 106 60.94 -22.68 -34.43
CA GLU A 106 60.11 -23.64 -35.18
C GLU A 106 60.00 -24.98 -34.40
N GLU A 107 59.06 -25.85 -34.80
CA GLU A 107 59.05 -27.33 -34.67
C GLU A 107 59.15 -28.08 -33.31
N GLY A 108 58.76 -29.37 -33.33
CA GLY A 108 59.43 -30.37 -32.46
C GLY A 108 58.63 -31.32 -31.56
N VAL A 109 57.61 -32.00 -32.09
CA VAL A 109 57.27 -33.43 -31.81
C VAL A 109 57.22 -33.96 -30.34
N LYS A 110 56.00 -34.39 -29.95
CA LYS A 110 55.63 -35.58 -29.13
C LYS A 110 56.72 -36.29 -28.27
N ASN A 111 56.42 -36.48 -26.98
CA ASN A 111 55.97 -37.81 -26.51
C ASN A 111 55.37 -37.83 -25.09
N ASN A 112 54.55 -38.85 -24.82
CA ASN A 112 53.98 -39.14 -23.50
C ASN A 112 55.05 -39.66 -22.52
N GLY A 113 54.94 -39.29 -21.25
CA GLY A 113 55.72 -39.86 -20.15
C GLY A 113 55.05 -39.61 -18.80
N VAL A 114 54.32 -40.59 -18.29
CA VAL A 114 53.72 -40.56 -16.94
C VAL A 114 54.77 -41.03 -15.93
N SER A 115 55.02 -40.26 -14.86
CA SER A 115 54.94 -40.74 -13.46
C SER A 115 55.56 -39.78 -12.45
N ASN A 116 55.02 -39.87 -11.23
CA ASN A 116 55.50 -39.43 -9.91
C ASN A 116 55.94 -37.97 -9.67
N GLY A 117 55.35 -37.43 -8.61
CA GLY A 117 55.59 -36.08 -8.16
C GLY A 117 56.77 -35.93 -7.22
N GLU A 118 56.98 -34.69 -6.82
CA GLU A 118 57.54 -34.34 -5.52
C GLU A 118 57.08 -32.92 -5.12
N GLU A 119 57.47 -32.49 -3.94
CA GLU A 119 56.69 -31.54 -3.15
C GLU A 119 56.86 -30.05 -3.57
N LYS A 120 55.71 -29.40 -3.78
CA LYS A 120 55.34 -28.15 -3.09
C LYS A 120 56.45 -27.11 -2.85
N LYS A 121 56.85 -26.36 -3.88
CA LYS A 121 57.32 -24.97 -3.67
C LYS A 121 56.11 -24.07 -3.40
N GLU A 122 56.07 -23.47 -2.21
CA GLU A 122 54.96 -22.61 -1.79
C GLU A 122 54.83 -21.37 -2.68
N LYS A 123 53.68 -21.23 -3.34
CA LYS A 123 53.26 -19.94 -3.91
C LYS A 123 52.95 -18.99 -2.76
N VAL A 124 53.85 -18.02 -2.54
CA VAL A 124 53.65 -16.88 -1.63
C VAL A 124 52.24 -16.31 -1.83
N LYS A 125 51.42 -16.39 -0.77
CA LYS A 125 50.06 -15.87 -0.78
C LYS A 125 50.14 -14.34 -0.93
N LYS A 126 49.55 -13.80 -2.00
CA LYS A 126 49.24 -12.36 -2.09
C LYS A 126 48.56 -11.94 -0.78
N PRO A 127 48.98 -10.84 -0.12
CA PRO A 127 48.42 -10.45 1.17
C PRO A 127 46.90 -10.25 1.02
N LYS A 128 46.14 -10.92 1.89
CA LYS A 128 44.68 -10.75 1.95
C LYS A 128 44.42 -9.29 2.31
N LYS A 129 43.68 -8.57 1.46
CA LYS A 129 43.16 -7.23 1.82
C LYS A 129 42.42 -7.34 3.17
N PRO A 130 42.60 -6.38 4.09
CA PRO A 130 41.94 -6.43 5.40
C PRO A 130 40.43 -6.51 5.21
N LYS A 131 39.79 -7.48 5.89
CA LYS A 131 38.34 -7.64 5.90
C LYS A 131 37.72 -6.66 6.89
N VAL A 132 37.69 -5.37 6.55
CA VAL A 132 37.04 -4.37 7.40
C VAL A 132 35.53 -4.63 7.41
N THR A 133 34.98 -4.90 8.59
CA THR A 133 33.54 -5.10 8.78
C THR A 133 32.78 -3.76 8.80
N VAL A 134 31.45 -3.79 8.63
CA VAL A 134 30.62 -2.58 8.75
C VAL A 134 30.81 -1.93 10.13
N SER A 135 30.87 -2.73 11.20
CA SER A 135 31.06 -2.23 12.57
C SER A 135 32.42 -1.58 12.79
N GLU A 136 33.50 -2.13 12.23
CA GLU A 136 34.87 -1.55 12.32
C GLU A 136 35.06 -0.28 11.49
N ALA A 137 34.23 -0.07 10.46
CA ALA A 137 34.23 1.16 9.68
C ALA A 137 33.39 2.23 10.40
N ALA A 138 32.22 1.86 10.92
CA ALA A 138 31.33 2.77 11.64
C ALA A 138 31.94 3.28 12.95
N SER A 139 32.66 2.45 13.70
CA SER A 139 33.32 2.86 14.96
C SER A 139 34.50 3.83 14.78
N LYS A 140 34.91 4.11 13.54
CA LYS A 140 35.97 5.10 13.21
C LYS A 140 35.40 6.45 12.78
N ILE A 141 34.08 6.58 12.69
CA ILE A 141 33.43 7.85 12.38
C ILE A 141 33.43 8.69 13.66
N ASP A 142 34.10 9.84 13.61
CA ASP A 142 34.10 10.79 14.73
C ASP A 142 32.92 11.77 14.61
N ALA A 143 32.23 12.01 15.72
CA ALA A 143 31.06 12.90 15.75
C ALA A 143 31.46 14.39 15.66
N GLY A 144 32.66 14.75 16.11
CA GLY A 144 33.21 16.11 16.00
C GLY A 144 33.57 16.46 14.56
N ASP A 145 34.35 15.61 13.89
CA ASP A 145 34.68 15.70 12.47
C ASP A 145 33.41 15.78 11.61
N LEU A 146 32.44 14.90 11.83
CA LEU A 146 31.14 14.96 11.16
C LEU A 146 30.43 16.30 11.41
N SER A 147 30.42 16.81 12.65
CA SER A 147 29.78 18.10 12.96
C SER A 147 30.46 19.28 12.25
N VAL A 148 31.79 19.28 12.16
CA VAL A 148 32.55 20.31 11.44
C VAL A 148 32.28 20.23 9.94
N PHE A 149 32.32 19.03 9.36
CA PHE A 149 31.98 18.79 7.96
C PHE A 149 30.54 19.24 7.62
N LEU A 150 29.57 18.91 8.48
CA LEU A 150 28.17 19.31 8.29
C LEU A 150 27.97 20.83 8.39
N ALA A 151 28.73 21.52 9.25
CA ALA A 151 28.71 22.98 9.31
C ALA A 151 29.26 23.62 8.04
N ASP A 152 30.42 23.15 7.56
CA ASP A 152 31.04 23.61 6.31
C ASP A 152 30.13 23.35 5.09
N VAL A 153 29.59 22.13 4.95
CA VAL A 153 28.65 21.79 3.87
C VAL A 153 27.39 22.65 3.92
N SER A 154 26.89 22.99 5.10
CA SER A 154 25.71 23.84 5.26
C SER A 154 25.97 25.29 4.82
N ALA A 155 27.17 25.82 5.08
CA ALA A 155 27.57 27.16 4.67
C ALA A 155 27.93 27.22 3.18
N SER A 156 28.77 26.30 2.71
CA SER A 156 29.27 26.24 1.34
C SER A 156 28.19 25.98 0.28
N TYR A 157 27.08 25.35 0.68
CA TYR A 157 25.98 24.97 -0.22
C TYR A 157 24.60 25.46 0.29
N GLU A 158 24.53 26.59 0.99
CA GLU A 158 23.31 27.06 1.68
C GLU A 158 22.03 27.01 0.81
N THR A 159 22.14 27.44 -0.45
CA THR A 159 21.03 27.49 -1.43
C THR A 159 20.80 26.18 -2.20
N GLN A 160 21.60 25.13 -1.97
CA GLN A 160 21.64 23.89 -2.74
C GLN A 160 21.45 22.66 -1.82
N PRO A 161 20.21 22.44 -1.30
CA PRO A 161 19.93 21.40 -0.32
C PRO A 161 20.12 19.98 -0.86
N ASP A 162 19.97 19.80 -2.17
CA ASP A 162 20.29 18.59 -2.92
C ASP A 162 21.79 18.25 -2.83
N ILE A 163 22.67 19.23 -3.05
CA ILE A 163 24.12 19.04 -2.95
C ILE A 163 24.53 18.80 -1.49
N GLN A 164 23.92 19.49 -0.52
CA GLN A 164 24.16 19.21 0.91
C GLN A 164 23.89 17.75 1.27
N LEU A 165 22.75 17.20 0.83
CA LEU A 165 22.37 15.81 1.10
C LEU A 165 23.26 14.80 0.33
N MET A 166 23.69 15.15 -0.88
CA MET A 166 24.69 14.38 -1.63
C MET A 166 26.04 14.33 -0.91
N ARG A 167 26.53 15.48 -0.40
CA ARG A 167 27.77 15.57 0.38
C ARG A 167 27.70 14.80 1.69
N PHE A 168 26.54 14.80 2.34
CA PHE A 168 26.29 13.99 3.52
C PHE A 168 26.37 12.47 3.20
N ALA A 169 25.80 12.04 2.08
CA ALA A 169 25.95 10.66 1.60
C ALA A 169 27.42 10.32 1.23
N ASP A 170 28.14 11.23 0.57
CA ASP A 170 29.57 11.11 0.24
C ASP A 170 30.43 10.88 1.48
N TYR A 171 30.15 11.56 2.59
CA TYR A 171 30.90 11.42 3.85
C TYR A 171 30.84 9.98 4.37
N PHE A 172 29.62 9.43 4.52
CA PHE A 172 29.46 8.02 4.89
C PHE A 172 30.00 7.07 3.81
N GLY A 173 29.90 7.44 2.52
CA GLY A 173 30.49 6.69 1.41
C GLY A 173 32.01 6.56 1.51
N ARG A 174 32.70 7.60 2.00
CA ARG A 174 34.14 7.58 2.30
C ARG A 174 34.44 6.74 3.54
N ALA A 175 33.67 6.90 4.62
CA ALA A 175 33.84 6.13 5.85
C ALA A 175 33.68 4.61 5.61
N PHE A 176 32.71 4.21 4.79
CA PHE A 176 32.46 2.81 4.43
C PHE A 176 33.24 2.30 3.20
N ALA A 177 34.06 3.14 2.55
CA ALA A 177 34.89 2.72 1.41
C ALA A 177 35.83 1.51 1.66
N PRO A 178 36.35 1.26 2.88
CA PRO A 178 37.11 0.05 3.20
C PRO A 178 36.28 -1.24 3.25
N VAL A 179 34.96 -1.14 3.42
CA VAL A 179 34.07 -2.31 3.56
C VAL A 179 33.92 -3.01 2.20
N SER A 180 34.30 -4.28 2.15
CA SER A 180 34.12 -5.10 0.95
C SER A 180 32.69 -5.63 0.84
N ALA A 181 32.15 -5.78 -0.38
CA ALA A 181 30.79 -6.25 -0.63
C ALA A 181 30.40 -7.55 0.09
N SER A 182 31.35 -8.45 0.35
CA SER A 182 31.12 -9.69 1.09
C SER A 182 30.88 -9.52 2.59
N GLN A 183 31.12 -8.32 3.15
CA GLN A 183 30.79 -7.95 4.52
C GLN A 183 29.41 -7.30 4.64
N PHE A 184 28.77 -6.93 3.51
CA PHE A 184 27.39 -6.44 3.49
C PHE A 184 26.61 -6.97 2.26
N PRO A 185 26.40 -8.29 2.14
CA PRO A 185 25.59 -8.88 1.07
C PRO A 185 24.10 -8.69 1.41
N TRP A 186 23.61 -7.45 1.37
CA TRP A 186 22.32 -7.05 1.95
C TRP A 186 21.12 -7.86 1.41
N THR A 187 21.13 -8.21 0.13
CA THR A 187 20.09 -9.04 -0.52
C THR A 187 20.00 -10.44 0.08
N LYS A 188 21.13 -11.02 0.51
CA LYS A 188 21.19 -12.31 1.21
C LYS A 188 20.85 -12.11 2.69
N LEU A 189 21.43 -11.09 3.32
CA LEU A 189 21.20 -10.75 4.72
C LEU A 189 19.72 -10.54 5.03
N PHE A 190 18.99 -9.84 4.16
CA PHE A 190 17.55 -9.57 4.34
C PHE A 190 16.68 -10.81 4.12
N LYS A 191 17.13 -11.78 3.32
CA LYS A 191 16.42 -13.06 3.11
C LYS A 191 16.62 -14.06 4.24
N GLU A 192 17.77 -13.99 4.93
CA GLU A 192 18.16 -14.93 5.99
C GLU A 192 17.91 -14.38 7.42
N SER A 193 17.57 -13.10 7.55
CA SER A 193 17.34 -12.43 8.83
C SER A 193 15.85 -12.21 9.11
N SER A 194 15.47 -12.16 10.40
CA SER A 194 14.12 -11.76 10.80
C SER A 194 13.85 -10.27 10.55
N VAL A 195 12.57 -9.92 10.37
CA VAL A 195 12.14 -8.52 10.13
C VAL A 195 12.67 -7.56 11.21
N SER A 196 12.73 -7.99 12.47
CA SER A 196 13.35 -7.22 13.55
C SER A 196 14.82 -6.87 13.29
N LYS A 197 15.63 -7.83 12.81
CA LYS A 197 17.06 -7.62 12.57
C LYS A 197 17.32 -6.73 11.36
N ILE A 198 16.56 -6.88 10.27
CA ILE A 198 16.79 -6.09 9.05
C ILE A 198 16.51 -4.60 9.28
N ILE A 199 15.55 -4.25 10.14
CA ILE A 199 15.20 -2.85 10.44
C ILE A 199 16.31 -2.16 11.22
N ASP A 200 16.98 -2.88 12.12
CA ASP A 200 18.01 -2.29 12.97
C ASP A 200 19.38 -2.24 12.27
N ILE A 201 19.60 -3.05 11.23
CA ILE A 201 20.81 -3.02 10.38
C ILE A 201 20.64 -2.01 9.21
N PRO A 202 21.69 -1.24 8.84
CA PRO A 202 23.03 -1.16 9.45
C PRO A 202 23.15 -0.13 10.59
N LEU A 203 22.08 0.56 10.97
CA LEU A 203 22.14 1.63 11.98
C LEU A 203 22.65 1.19 13.35
N CYS A 204 22.41 -0.06 13.76
CA CYS A 204 22.91 -0.65 15.00
C CYS A 204 24.45 -0.68 15.12
N HIS A 205 25.18 -0.37 14.04
CA HIS A 205 26.64 -0.24 14.04
C HIS A 205 27.13 1.20 14.14
N ILE A 206 26.26 2.20 13.96
CA ILE A 206 26.63 3.62 14.01
C ILE A 206 26.75 4.06 15.48
N PRO A 207 27.82 4.75 15.90
CA PRO A 207 27.91 5.32 17.24
C PRO A 207 26.77 6.31 17.53
N ASP A 208 26.22 6.30 18.74
CA ASP A 208 25.06 7.12 19.11
C ASP A 208 25.27 8.62 18.90
N ASP A 209 26.47 9.14 19.18
CA ASP A 209 26.81 10.55 18.96
C ASP A 209 26.84 10.91 17.47
N VAL A 210 27.34 10.02 16.62
CA VAL A 210 27.34 10.18 15.16
C VAL A 210 25.91 10.15 14.62
N TYR A 211 25.08 9.24 15.14
CA TYR A 211 23.66 9.16 14.79
C TYR A 211 22.91 10.44 15.20
N LYS A 212 23.12 10.91 16.44
CA LYS A 212 22.50 12.13 16.96
C LYS A 212 22.90 13.38 16.16
N THR A 213 24.19 13.60 15.94
CA THR A 213 24.71 14.71 15.12
C THR A 213 24.11 14.70 13.70
N SER A 214 24.08 13.53 13.07
CA SER A 214 23.44 13.32 11.76
C SER A 214 21.96 13.71 11.77
N VAL A 215 21.22 13.17 12.74
CA VAL A 215 19.76 13.29 12.83
C VAL A 215 19.32 14.70 13.20
N ASP A 216 20.07 15.41 14.03
CA ASP A 216 19.78 16.81 14.37
C ASP A 216 20.11 17.79 13.23
N TRP A 217 21.05 17.44 12.35
CA TRP A 217 21.27 18.15 11.09
C TRP A 217 20.16 17.88 10.06
N ILE A 218 19.80 16.61 9.82
CA ILE A 218 18.69 16.20 8.93
C ILE A 218 17.38 16.88 9.36
N GLY A 219 17.12 17.00 10.67
CA GLY A 219 15.95 17.68 11.22
C GLY A 219 15.76 19.11 10.68
N LYS A 220 16.87 19.80 10.38
CA LYS A 220 16.91 21.19 9.89
C LYS A 220 16.84 21.32 8.37
N ARG A 221 16.69 20.24 7.59
CA ARG A 221 16.61 20.28 6.10
C ARG A 221 15.15 20.30 5.62
N ASN A 222 14.89 20.83 4.41
CA ASN A 222 13.55 20.87 3.83
C ASN A 222 13.00 19.45 3.60
N ALA A 223 11.69 19.26 3.82
CA ALA A 223 11.02 17.98 3.61
C ALA A 223 11.03 17.55 2.13
N ASP A 224 10.88 18.49 1.19
CA ASP A 224 10.82 18.17 -0.24
C ASP A 224 12.18 17.66 -0.75
N ALA A 225 13.27 18.38 -0.43
CA ALA A 225 14.64 17.96 -0.76
C ALA A 225 15.01 16.62 -0.12
N LEU A 226 14.54 16.35 1.11
CA LEU A 226 14.68 15.03 1.74
C LEU A 226 13.87 13.94 1.03
N GLY A 227 12.72 14.27 0.46
CA GLY A 227 11.90 13.36 -0.36
C GLY A 227 12.57 13.03 -1.70
N GLU A 228 13.07 14.03 -2.42
CA GLU A 228 13.84 13.84 -3.65
C GLU A 228 15.10 13.00 -3.40
N PHE A 229 15.85 13.32 -2.34
CA PHE A 229 16.99 12.54 -1.91
C PHE A 229 16.62 11.10 -1.53
N ALA A 230 15.47 10.88 -0.87
CA ALA A 230 15.00 9.53 -0.53
C ALA A 230 14.66 8.72 -1.79
N LEU A 231 14.01 9.31 -2.80
CA LEU A 231 13.80 8.65 -4.10
C LEU A 231 15.13 8.34 -4.80
N TRP A 232 16.06 9.29 -4.86
CA TRP A 232 17.38 9.07 -5.43
C TRP A 232 18.14 7.94 -4.71
N ALA A 233 18.03 7.87 -3.39
CA ALA A 233 18.66 6.82 -2.61
C ALA A 233 18.05 5.44 -2.86
N LEU A 234 16.72 5.35 -2.91
CA LEU A 234 15.99 4.13 -3.27
C LEU A 234 16.33 3.67 -4.68
N ASP A 235 16.45 4.59 -5.63
CA ASP A 235 16.82 4.31 -7.00
C ASP A 235 18.20 3.67 -7.13
N ASN A 236 19.19 4.18 -6.39
CA ASN A 236 20.52 3.59 -6.33
C ASN A 236 20.52 2.17 -5.72
N ILE A 237 19.71 1.93 -4.68
CA ILE A 237 19.55 0.60 -4.07
C ILE A 237 18.87 -0.37 -5.07
N LEU A 238 17.82 0.07 -5.76
CA LEU A 238 17.10 -0.76 -6.74
C LEU A 238 17.93 -1.09 -7.99
N THR A 239 18.83 -0.21 -8.42
CA THR A 239 19.78 -0.49 -9.50
C THR A 239 20.73 -1.65 -9.15
N ASP A 240 21.15 -1.77 -7.90
CA ASP A 240 21.92 -2.94 -7.42
C ASP A 240 21.09 -4.23 -7.39
N VAL A 241 19.80 -4.17 -6.99
CA VAL A 241 18.89 -5.32 -7.06
C VAL A 241 18.85 -5.90 -8.48
N GLY A 242 18.68 -5.05 -9.49
CA GLY A 242 18.69 -5.47 -10.90
C GLY A 242 20.04 -6.06 -11.33
N ALA A 243 21.16 -5.44 -10.91
CA ALA A 243 22.50 -5.92 -11.22
C ALA A 243 22.82 -7.30 -10.63
N GLN A 244 22.30 -7.62 -9.43
CA GLN A 244 22.52 -8.91 -8.77
C GLN A 244 21.60 -10.02 -9.29
N GLN A 245 20.42 -9.69 -9.84
CA GLN A 245 19.52 -10.67 -10.47
C GLN A 245 19.91 -11.02 -11.91
N GLY A 246 20.53 -10.10 -12.65
CA GLY A 246 20.90 -10.23 -14.08
C GLY A 246 22.10 -11.16 -14.38
N GLY A 247 22.25 -12.25 -13.65
CA GLY A 247 23.45 -13.12 -13.68
C GLY A 247 23.57 -14.08 -14.87
N LEU A 248 23.45 -13.65 -16.13
CA LEU A 248 23.79 -14.50 -17.31
C LEU A 248 24.11 -13.71 -18.61
N LYS A 249 25.41 -13.63 -18.92
CA LYS A 249 26.05 -13.40 -20.25
C LYS A 249 25.80 -12.06 -20.98
N ASN A 250 26.92 -11.44 -21.39
CA ASN A 250 27.06 -10.30 -22.32
C ASN A 250 26.77 -8.87 -21.81
N ALA A 251 27.35 -8.48 -20.67
CA ALA A 251 27.56 -7.07 -20.36
C ALA A 251 28.86 -6.54 -21.03
N LYS A 252 28.79 -6.13 -22.31
CA LYS A 252 29.85 -5.32 -22.94
C LYS A 252 29.77 -3.90 -22.38
N LYS A 253 30.90 -3.37 -21.92
CA LYS A 253 31.10 -2.02 -21.33
C LYS A 253 30.06 -0.97 -21.75
N LEU A 254 29.20 -0.56 -20.83
CA LEU A 254 28.84 0.84 -20.66
C LEU A 254 29.06 1.27 -19.20
N THR A 255 29.51 2.51 -19.08
CA THR A 255 29.84 3.34 -17.91
C THR A 255 29.36 2.92 -16.52
N GLN A 256 30.34 2.86 -15.59
CA GLN A 256 30.21 2.84 -14.11
C GLN A 256 29.26 1.81 -13.48
N GLN A 257 29.85 0.69 -13.03
CA GLN A 257 29.30 -0.09 -11.91
C GLN A 257 29.13 0.83 -10.68
N PRO A 258 27.91 0.99 -10.11
CA PRO A 258 27.77 1.69 -8.84
C PRO A 258 28.53 0.88 -7.79
N SER A 259 29.57 1.48 -7.21
CA SER A 259 30.46 0.70 -6.35
C SER A 259 29.74 0.27 -5.08
N TYR A 260 29.76 -1.03 -4.76
CA TYR A 260 29.17 -1.62 -3.55
C TYR A 260 29.55 -0.91 -2.24
N ARG A 261 30.67 -0.16 -2.25
CA ARG A 261 31.13 0.73 -1.18
C ARG A 261 30.10 1.80 -0.78
N ALA A 262 29.33 2.30 -1.75
CA ALA A 262 28.29 3.30 -1.49
C ALA A 262 27.05 2.70 -0.83
N GLN A 263 26.75 1.40 -1.03
CA GLN A 263 25.47 0.81 -0.60
C GLN A 263 25.28 0.86 0.92
N VAL A 264 26.32 0.56 1.71
CA VAL A 264 26.24 0.66 3.18
C VAL A 264 25.87 2.09 3.58
N ALA A 265 26.53 3.09 2.99
CA ALA A 265 26.23 4.50 3.23
C ALA A 265 24.79 4.86 2.83
N MET A 266 24.30 4.39 1.68
CA MET A 266 22.91 4.61 1.24
C MET A 266 21.91 4.05 2.26
N PHE A 267 22.10 2.81 2.73
CA PHE A 267 21.23 2.21 3.76
C PHE A 267 21.31 2.97 5.10
N VAL A 268 22.51 3.37 5.55
CA VAL A 268 22.70 4.18 6.79
C VAL A 268 21.98 5.51 6.68
N VAL A 269 22.31 6.31 5.66
CA VAL A 269 21.84 7.69 5.50
C VAL A 269 20.34 7.72 5.23
N LEU A 270 19.82 6.84 4.37
CA LEU A 270 18.37 6.72 4.15
C LEU A 270 17.65 6.34 5.44
N SER A 271 18.18 5.43 6.26
CA SER A 271 17.55 5.09 7.54
C SER A 271 17.46 6.29 8.49
N MET A 272 18.52 7.11 8.60
CA MET A 272 18.51 8.33 9.42
C MET A 272 17.45 9.32 8.94
N VAL A 273 17.34 9.51 7.61
CA VAL A 273 16.33 10.37 6.99
C VAL A 273 14.91 9.86 7.27
N LEU A 274 14.64 8.57 7.02
CA LEU A 274 13.33 7.94 7.24
C LEU A 274 12.91 7.93 8.72
N ARG A 275 13.85 7.73 9.65
CA ARG A 275 13.58 7.79 11.10
C ARG A 275 13.35 9.22 11.60
N LYS A 276 14.05 10.23 11.07
CA LYS A 276 13.90 11.63 11.54
C LYS A 276 12.71 12.35 10.92
N LYS A 277 12.38 12.11 9.65
CA LYS A 277 11.23 12.71 8.96
C LYS A 277 10.44 11.66 8.18
N PRO A 278 9.74 10.73 8.86
CA PRO A 278 8.95 9.68 8.20
C PRO A 278 7.84 10.24 7.29
N ASP A 279 7.33 11.45 7.56
CA ASP A 279 6.34 12.14 6.73
C ASP A 279 6.72 12.26 5.24
N ILE A 280 8.02 12.27 4.88
CA ILE A 280 8.41 12.33 3.47
C ILE A 280 7.88 11.11 2.69
N LEU A 281 7.77 9.93 3.32
CA LEU A 281 7.20 8.74 2.68
C LEU A 281 5.69 8.86 2.47
N VAL A 282 4.99 9.71 3.23
CA VAL A 282 3.58 10.03 2.99
C VAL A 282 3.44 10.87 1.73
N ASN A 283 4.31 11.87 1.55
CA ASN A 283 4.35 12.68 0.32
C ASN A 283 4.73 11.83 -0.91
N LEU A 284 5.64 10.87 -0.75
CA LEU A 284 6.08 9.93 -1.80
C LEU A 284 5.14 8.73 -2.02
N LEU A 285 4.08 8.58 -1.21
CA LEU A 285 3.24 7.38 -1.20
C LEU A 285 2.57 7.13 -2.57
N SER A 286 2.16 8.18 -3.27
CA SER A 286 1.59 8.10 -4.61
C SER A 286 2.62 7.54 -5.62
N THR A 287 3.85 8.05 -5.61
CA THR A 287 4.96 7.60 -6.46
C THR A 287 5.31 6.14 -6.20
N LEU A 288 5.39 5.72 -4.94
CA LEU A 288 5.67 4.33 -4.55
C LEU A 288 4.53 3.36 -4.93
N LYS A 289 3.29 3.86 -5.07
CA LYS A 289 2.10 3.09 -5.47
C LYS A 289 1.83 3.01 -6.97
N THR A 290 2.23 4.02 -7.75
CA THR A 290 1.89 4.07 -9.19
C THR A 290 3.05 3.62 -10.07
N ASN A 291 4.30 3.82 -9.63
CA ASN A 291 5.47 3.47 -10.42
C ASN A 291 5.90 2.02 -10.17
N ALA A 292 5.75 1.19 -11.20
CA ALA A 292 6.16 -0.22 -11.23
C ALA A 292 7.65 -0.44 -10.84
N LYS A 293 8.50 0.60 -10.91
CA LYS A 293 9.87 0.55 -10.39
C LYS A 293 9.94 0.16 -8.91
N TYR A 294 9.00 0.61 -8.07
CA TYR A 294 8.98 0.34 -6.64
C TYR A 294 8.11 -0.86 -6.24
N GLN A 295 7.31 -1.39 -7.16
CA GLN A 295 6.40 -2.52 -6.91
C GLN A 295 6.96 -3.84 -7.42
N GLY A 296 6.69 -4.93 -6.69
CA GLY A 296 7.10 -6.27 -7.06
C GLY A 296 7.44 -7.15 -5.85
N GLN A 297 7.30 -8.46 -6.00
CA GLN A 297 7.64 -9.44 -4.95
C GLN A 297 9.16 -9.45 -4.65
N ASP A 298 9.97 -9.13 -5.65
CA ASP A 298 11.42 -8.96 -5.55
C ASP A 298 11.84 -7.78 -4.66
N LYS A 299 10.96 -6.79 -4.50
CA LYS A 299 11.20 -5.54 -3.74
C LYS A 299 10.58 -5.57 -2.34
N LEU A 300 9.76 -6.57 -2.02
CA LEU A 300 9.00 -6.66 -0.77
C LEU A 300 9.87 -6.46 0.48
N LEU A 301 11.04 -7.10 0.55
CA LEU A 301 11.96 -6.96 1.70
C LEU A 301 12.50 -5.53 1.84
N LEU A 302 12.70 -4.81 0.73
CA LEU A 302 13.08 -3.40 0.76
C LEU A 302 11.89 -2.53 1.22
N THR A 303 10.67 -2.79 0.74
CA THR A 303 9.46 -2.08 1.19
C THR A 303 9.19 -2.27 2.68
N ILE A 304 9.33 -3.50 3.18
CA ILE A 304 9.24 -3.84 4.62
C ILE A 304 10.31 -3.10 5.42
N TRP A 305 11.54 -3.03 4.90
CA TRP A 305 12.61 -2.27 5.54
C TRP A 305 12.31 -0.77 5.58
N ILE A 306 11.86 -0.15 4.48
CA ILE A 306 11.46 1.27 4.40
C ILE A 306 10.37 1.59 5.43
N VAL A 307 9.30 0.81 5.44
CA VAL A 307 8.17 0.97 6.38
C VAL A 307 8.67 0.78 7.81
N GLY A 308 9.54 -0.21 8.06
CA GLY A 308 10.17 -0.45 9.35
C GLY A 308 11.04 0.71 9.84
N GLN A 309 11.77 1.41 8.97
CA GLN A 309 12.46 2.65 9.35
C GLN A 309 11.47 3.75 9.73
N ALA A 310 10.35 3.89 9.00
CA ALA A 310 9.31 4.85 9.34
C ALA A 310 8.66 4.55 10.71
N CYS A 311 8.37 3.27 11.02
CA CYS A 311 7.83 2.84 12.31
C CYS A 311 8.73 3.22 13.50
N GLN A 312 10.06 3.24 13.31
CA GLN A 312 11.02 3.63 14.34
C GLN A 312 11.07 5.16 14.58
N GLY A 313 10.53 5.97 13.64
CA GLY A 313 10.44 7.43 13.75
C GLY A 313 9.06 7.93 14.20
N ASP A 314 8.01 7.50 13.51
CA ASP A 314 6.60 7.78 13.84
C ASP A 314 5.77 6.51 13.55
N LEU A 315 5.29 5.86 14.60
CA LEU A 315 4.49 4.65 14.53
C LEU A 315 3.19 4.85 13.73
N VAL A 316 2.62 6.07 13.75
CA VAL A 316 1.39 6.45 13.02
C VAL A 316 1.67 6.46 11.52
N VAL A 317 2.81 7.02 11.09
CA VAL A 317 3.24 7.00 9.68
C VAL A 317 3.62 5.58 9.26
N GLY A 318 4.35 4.84 10.10
CA GLY A 318 4.68 3.44 9.85
C GLY A 318 3.44 2.58 9.60
N MET A 319 2.41 2.74 10.43
CA MET A 319 1.13 2.04 10.26
C MET A 319 0.37 2.46 9.00
N LEU A 320 0.33 3.75 8.68
CA LEU A 320 -0.24 4.24 7.41
C LEU A 320 0.45 3.58 6.20
N LEU A 321 1.77 3.56 6.19
CA LEU A 321 2.55 2.95 5.10
C LEU A 321 2.34 1.43 5.03
N TRP A 322 2.22 0.74 6.16
CA TRP A 322 1.89 -0.69 6.19
C TRP A 322 0.53 -0.97 5.56
N VAL A 323 -0.52 -0.22 5.96
CA VAL A 323 -1.87 -0.33 5.36
C VAL A 323 -1.86 -0.05 3.87
N GLN A 324 -1.13 0.98 3.45
CA GLN A 324 -1.23 1.53 2.10
C GLN A 324 -0.29 0.84 1.09
N LEU A 325 0.84 0.25 1.53
CA LEU A 325 1.81 -0.41 0.65
C LEU A 325 1.86 -1.93 0.84
N LEU A 326 1.84 -2.43 2.08
CA LEU A 326 2.15 -3.84 2.37
C LEU A 326 0.91 -4.72 2.45
N LEU A 327 -0.15 -4.27 3.12
CA LEU A 327 -1.39 -5.04 3.28
C LEU A 327 -1.98 -5.49 1.92
N PRO A 328 -2.09 -4.67 0.85
CA PRO A 328 -2.59 -5.12 -0.45
C PRO A 328 -1.80 -6.30 -1.05
N MET A 329 -0.50 -6.41 -0.79
CA MET A 329 0.34 -7.52 -1.25
C MET A 329 0.03 -8.86 -0.55
N THR A 330 -0.70 -8.83 0.57
CA THR A 330 -1.11 -10.03 1.35
C THR A 330 -2.55 -10.48 1.07
N LEU A 331 -3.40 -9.56 0.61
CA LEU A 331 -4.81 -9.75 0.29
C LEU A 331 -5.04 -10.14 -1.18
N GLY A 332 -4.13 -9.77 -2.08
CA GLY A 332 -4.24 -10.08 -3.50
C GLY A 332 -4.18 -11.57 -3.83
N LYS A 333 -4.81 -11.97 -4.94
CA LYS A 333 -4.83 -13.36 -5.47
C LYS A 333 -3.44 -13.96 -5.73
N SER A 334 -2.41 -13.12 -5.84
CA SER A 334 -1.00 -13.50 -6.02
C SER A 334 -0.17 -13.50 -4.72
N SER A 335 -0.80 -13.32 -3.55
CA SER A 335 -0.12 -13.36 -2.25
C SER A 335 0.45 -14.75 -1.97
N ASN A 336 1.77 -14.84 -1.82
CA ASN A 336 2.42 -16.07 -1.41
C ASN A 336 2.51 -16.17 0.14
N PRO A 337 2.69 -17.37 0.73
CA PRO A 337 2.74 -17.52 2.18
C PRO A 337 3.90 -16.75 2.85
N LEU A 338 5.04 -16.63 2.18
CA LEU A 338 6.23 -15.94 2.68
C LEU A 338 6.01 -14.42 2.75
N SER A 339 5.36 -13.82 1.75
CA SER A 339 5.04 -12.39 1.75
C SER A 339 4.05 -12.04 2.84
N ARG A 340 3.04 -12.89 3.04
CA ARG A 340 2.08 -12.76 4.14
C ARG A 340 2.75 -12.87 5.51
N ASP A 341 3.65 -13.84 5.69
CA ASP A 341 4.43 -13.98 6.92
C ASP A 341 5.28 -12.73 7.22
N LEU A 342 6.09 -12.28 6.27
CA LEU A 342 6.97 -11.11 6.45
C LEU A 342 6.19 -9.82 6.75
N VAL A 343 5.04 -9.60 6.09
CA VAL A 343 4.18 -8.42 6.34
C VAL A 343 3.50 -8.49 7.71
N LEU A 344 3.10 -9.68 8.16
CA LEU A 344 2.55 -9.89 9.52
C LEU A 344 3.63 -9.75 10.59
N GLN A 345 4.87 -10.21 10.37
CA GLN A 345 5.99 -10.01 11.30
C GLN A 345 6.26 -8.51 11.55
N LEU A 346 6.13 -7.67 10.52
CA LEU A 346 6.24 -6.22 10.69
C LEU A 346 5.06 -5.65 11.51
N LEU A 347 3.84 -6.12 11.28
CA LEU A 347 2.66 -5.66 12.02
C LEU A 347 2.73 -6.06 13.51
N GLU A 348 3.17 -7.28 13.80
CA GLU A 348 3.40 -7.75 15.17
C GLU A 348 4.48 -6.91 15.86
N ARG A 349 5.56 -6.53 15.16
CA ARG A 349 6.56 -5.60 15.70
C ARG A 349 5.99 -4.20 15.96
N ILE A 350 5.09 -3.71 15.11
CA ILE A 350 4.37 -2.43 15.32
C ILE A 350 3.55 -2.51 16.62
N PHE A 351 2.81 -3.58 16.86
CA PHE A 351 2.00 -3.74 18.09
C PHE A 351 2.81 -4.11 19.34
N ALA A 352 3.98 -4.75 19.18
CA ALA A 352 4.92 -5.02 20.27
C ALA A 352 5.66 -3.75 20.75
N TYR A 353 5.55 -2.62 20.04
CA TYR A 353 6.16 -1.37 20.45
C TYR A 353 5.51 -0.84 21.76
N PRO A 354 6.28 -0.34 22.74
CA PRO A 354 5.72 0.17 23.99
C PRO A 354 4.67 1.27 23.74
N LYS A 355 3.46 1.11 24.29
CA LYS A 355 2.32 2.02 24.10
C LYS A 355 1.84 2.14 22.63
N ALA A 356 2.12 1.16 21.76
CA ALA A 356 1.66 1.16 20.37
C ALA A 356 0.16 1.46 20.22
N ARG A 357 -0.69 0.71 20.93
CA ARG A 357 -2.15 0.82 20.90
C ARG A 357 -2.66 2.27 21.15
N PRO A 358 -2.38 2.93 22.29
CA PRO A 358 -2.82 4.31 22.49
C PRO A 358 -2.17 5.32 21.52
N ILE A 359 -0.93 5.11 21.07
CA ILE A 359 -0.31 5.98 20.04
C ILE A 359 -1.11 5.90 18.73
N LEU A 360 -1.44 4.70 18.25
CA LEU A 360 -2.18 4.49 17.00
C LEU A 360 -3.65 4.93 17.09
N VAL A 361 -4.31 4.72 18.24
CA VAL A 361 -5.69 5.18 18.47
C VAL A 361 -5.77 6.71 18.50
N ASN A 362 -4.85 7.38 19.20
CA ASN A 362 -4.77 8.84 19.21
C ASN A 362 -4.37 9.41 17.83
N GLY A 363 -3.56 8.68 17.06
CA GLY A 363 -3.13 9.02 15.70
C GLY A 363 -4.06 8.54 14.59
N ALA A 364 -5.24 8.00 14.90
CA ALA A 364 -6.09 7.26 13.95
C ALA A 364 -6.57 8.08 12.74
N VAL A 365 -6.59 9.41 12.84
CA VAL A 365 -6.87 10.34 11.75
C VAL A 365 -5.71 11.33 11.60
N ARG A 366 -5.06 11.34 10.43
CA ARG A 366 -3.92 12.21 10.09
C ARG A 366 -4.26 13.03 8.84
N LYS A 367 -4.14 14.36 8.91
CA LYS A 367 -4.45 15.30 7.80
C LYS A 367 -5.85 15.11 7.17
N GLY A 368 -6.81 14.57 7.93
CA GLY A 368 -8.18 14.26 7.46
C GLY A 368 -8.36 12.86 6.86
N GLU A 369 -7.29 12.08 6.71
CA GLU A 369 -7.36 10.68 6.28
C GLU A 369 -7.27 9.74 7.49
N ARG A 370 -7.99 8.61 7.44
CA ARG A 370 -7.97 7.60 8.50
C ARG A 370 -6.87 6.56 8.22
N LEU A 371 -6.12 6.16 9.25
CA LEU A 371 -5.03 5.17 9.12
C LEU A 371 -5.50 3.84 8.51
N VAL A 372 -6.67 3.37 8.95
CA VAL A 372 -7.36 2.19 8.44
C VAL A 372 -8.71 2.65 7.86
N PRO A 373 -8.79 2.94 6.56
CA PRO A 373 -10.05 3.34 5.90
C PRO A 373 -11.11 2.21 5.91
N PRO A 374 -12.41 2.53 5.74
CA PRO A 374 -13.49 1.54 5.72
C PRO A 374 -13.27 0.33 4.79
N PRO A 375 -12.85 0.48 3.50
CA PRO A 375 -12.61 -0.67 2.63
C PRO A 375 -11.44 -1.56 3.07
N VAL A 376 -10.51 -0.99 3.86
CA VAL A 376 -9.41 -1.75 4.47
C VAL A 376 -9.90 -2.53 5.67
N LEU A 377 -10.73 -1.93 6.53
CA LEU A 377 -11.34 -2.64 7.66
C LEU A 377 -12.20 -3.80 7.17
N GLU A 378 -12.96 -3.60 6.10
CA GLU A 378 -13.72 -4.64 5.41
C GLU A 378 -12.84 -5.80 4.96
N SER A 379 -11.79 -5.49 4.20
CA SER A 379 -10.83 -6.49 3.75
C SER A 379 -10.21 -7.27 4.93
N LEU A 380 -9.94 -6.59 6.05
CA LEU A 380 -9.36 -7.18 7.26
C LEU A 380 -10.32 -8.14 7.96
N TRP A 381 -11.61 -7.83 8.12
CA TRP A 381 -12.54 -8.79 8.75
C TRP A 381 -12.74 -10.03 7.87
N LEU A 382 -12.75 -9.87 6.54
CA LEU A 382 -12.89 -10.99 5.60
C LEU A 382 -11.71 -11.98 5.64
N VAL A 383 -10.46 -11.52 5.81
CA VAL A 383 -9.31 -12.44 6.02
C VAL A 383 -9.11 -12.91 7.46
N THR A 384 -9.74 -12.23 8.43
CA THR A 384 -9.73 -12.65 9.84
C THR A 384 -10.74 -13.76 10.09
N PHE A 385 -11.93 -13.66 9.49
CA PHE A 385 -13.03 -14.62 9.65
C PHE A 385 -13.41 -15.33 8.33
N PRO A 386 -12.46 -16.01 7.65
CA PRO A 386 -12.79 -16.79 6.46
C PRO A 386 -13.62 -18.02 6.83
N ALA A 387 -14.29 -18.62 5.84
CA ALA A 387 -14.99 -19.89 6.02
C ALA A 387 -14.07 -20.97 6.63
N PRO A 388 -14.58 -21.92 7.45
CA PRO A 388 -13.75 -22.90 8.16
C PRO A 388 -12.76 -23.68 7.28
N SER A 389 -13.15 -24.00 6.04
CA SER A 389 -12.32 -24.68 5.04
C SER A 389 -11.18 -23.83 4.45
N ALA A 390 -11.24 -22.51 4.58
CA ALA A 390 -10.26 -21.56 4.06
C ALA A 390 -9.30 -21.01 5.14
N ARG A 391 -9.43 -21.47 6.40
CA ARG A 391 -8.53 -21.07 7.50
C ARG A 391 -7.11 -21.60 7.26
N ILE A 392 -6.13 -20.75 7.53
CA ILE A 392 -4.69 -21.03 7.38
C ILE A 392 -3.92 -20.53 8.61
N LYS A 393 -2.65 -20.92 8.78
CA LYS A 393 -1.80 -20.43 9.89
C LYS A 393 -1.69 -18.91 10.00
N ALA A 394 -1.91 -18.17 8.90
CA ALA A 394 -1.94 -16.72 8.92
C ALA A 394 -3.26 -16.14 9.48
N THR A 395 -4.36 -16.90 9.44
CA THR A 395 -5.67 -16.51 10.00
C THR A 395 -5.56 -16.29 11.50
N GLU A 396 -4.93 -17.21 12.24
CA GLU A 396 -4.68 -17.08 13.70
C GLU A 396 -3.91 -15.80 14.05
N ARG A 397 -2.96 -15.39 13.19
CA ARG A 397 -2.19 -14.16 13.35
C ARG A 397 -3.01 -12.92 13.03
N PHE A 398 -3.89 -12.98 12.02
CA PHE A 398 -4.87 -11.92 11.78
C PHE A 398 -5.85 -11.78 12.95
N GLU A 399 -6.37 -12.89 13.50
CA GLU A 399 -7.25 -12.88 14.69
C GLU A 399 -6.59 -12.23 15.91
N ALA A 400 -5.28 -12.44 16.12
CA ALA A 400 -4.55 -11.82 17.21
C ALA A 400 -4.39 -10.29 17.08
N VAL A 401 -4.18 -9.78 15.86
CA VAL A 401 -3.96 -8.33 15.61
C VAL A 401 -5.26 -7.56 15.30
N TYR A 402 -6.28 -8.25 14.79
CA TYR A 402 -7.53 -7.67 14.30
C TYR A 402 -8.25 -6.77 15.32
N PRO A 403 -8.39 -7.13 16.63
CA PRO A 403 -9.03 -6.25 17.60
C PRO A 403 -8.36 -4.88 17.72
N SER A 404 -7.03 -4.81 17.60
CA SER A 404 -6.29 -3.55 17.63
C SER A 404 -6.44 -2.76 16.32
N LEU A 405 -6.53 -3.45 15.17
CA LEU A 405 -6.81 -2.82 13.88
C LEU A 405 -8.23 -2.25 13.82
N LYS A 406 -9.23 -3.01 14.29
CA LYS A 406 -10.63 -2.61 14.43
C LYS A 406 -10.74 -1.36 15.31
N GLU A 407 -10.08 -1.34 16.46
CA GLU A 407 -10.09 -0.17 17.35
C GLU A 407 -9.51 1.08 16.65
N VAL A 408 -8.35 0.97 15.98
CA VAL A 408 -7.75 2.10 15.23
C VAL A 408 -8.67 2.55 14.08
N ALA A 409 -9.34 1.63 13.41
CA ALA A 409 -10.30 1.94 12.34
C ALA A 409 -11.57 2.63 12.86
N LEU A 410 -12.07 2.23 14.03
CA LEU A 410 -13.29 2.76 14.64
C LEU A 410 -13.02 3.93 15.62
N ALA A 411 -11.75 4.31 15.83
CA ALA A 411 -11.35 5.35 16.76
C ALA A 411 -11.95 6.74 16.43
N GLY A 412 -12.30 7.45 17.49
CA GLY A 412 -12.85 8.81 17.48
C GLY A 412 -14.03 8.94 18.45
N SER A 413 -14.40 10.16 18.80
CA SER A 413 -15.59 10.45 19.60
C SER A 413 -16.85 10.50 18.74
N TRP A 414 -18.00 10.29 19.39
CA TRP A 414 -19.30 10.62 18.79
C TRP A 414 -19.35 12.10 18.35
N GLY A 415 -20.20 12.41 17.37
CA GLY A 415 -20.34 13.75 16.77
C GLY A 415 -19.21 14.19 15.84
N ASN A 416 -18.09 13.46 15.76
CA ASN A 416 -17.01 13.75 14.84
C ASN A 416 -17.40 13.40 13.39
N LYS A 417 -17.33 14.37 12.47
CA LYS A 417 -17.62 14.21 11.02
C LYS A 417 -16.93 12.99 10.39
N TRP A 418 -15.71 12.67 10.81
CA TRP A 418 -14.97 11.50 10.30
C TRP A 418 -15.54 10.18 10.81
N VAL A 419 -16.00 10.12 12.05
CA VAL A 419 -16.66 8.95 12.65
C VAL A 419 -18.02 8.72 11.99
N THR A 420 -18.82 9.78 11.83
CA THR A 420 -20.11 9.72 11.11
C THR A 420 -19.94 9.22 9.67
N ARG A 421 -18.96 9.74 8.92
CA ARG A 421 -18.64 9.25 7.56
C ARG A 421 -18.12 7.81 7.55
N THR A 422 -17.37 7.40 8.57
CA THR A 422 -16.87 6.02 8.70
C THR A 422 -18.06 5.06 8.89
N ALA A 423 -19.03 5.41 9.76
CA ALA A 423 -20.26 4.65 9.94
C ALA A 423 -21.10 4.54 8.66
N GLU A 424 -21.32 5.65 7.96
CA GLU A 424 -22.06 5.68 6.67
C GLU A 424 -21.40 4.82 5.58
N GLN A 425 -20.08 4.68 5.60
CA GLN A 425 -19.35 3.84 4.63
C GLN A 425 -19.29 2.36 5.03
N LEU A 426 -19.31 2.05 6.32
CA LEU A 426 -19.24 0.67 6.82
C LEU A 426 -20.59 -0.05 6.84
N LEU A 427 -21.70 0.67 7.07
CA LEU A 427 -23.01 0.06 7.29
C LEU A 427 -23.46 -0.91 6.17
N PRO A 428 -23.36 -0.59 4.86
CA PRO A 428 -23.82 -1.50 3.81
C PRO A 428 -23.01 -2.80 3.79
N ASN A 429 -21.68 -2.68 3.92
CA ASN A 429 -20.76 -3.82 3.81
C ASN A 429 -20.85 -4.69 5.07
N ALA A 430 -21.12 -4.08 6.23
CA ALA A 430 -21.46 -4.80 7.45
C ALA A 430 -22.81 -5.54 7.30
N LEU A 431 -23.86 -4.89 6.78
CA LEU A 431 -25.17 -5.52 6.57
C LEU A 431 -25.10 -6.69 5.58
N ALA A 432 -24.35 -6.54 4.49
CA ALA A 432 -24.14 -7.57 3.47
C ALA A 432 -23.28 -8.74 3.96
N ALA A 433 -22.43 -8.54 4.98
CA ALA A 433 -21.61 -9.59 5.58
C ALA A 433 -22.33 -10.43 6.64
N ILE A 434 -23.59 -10.11 6.96
CA ILE A 434 -24.44 -10.91 7.85
C ILE A 434 -25.11 -12.00 7.00
N ASP A 435 -24.38 -13.10 6.80
CA ASP A 435 -24.83 -14.31 6.13
C ASP A 435 -24.80 -15.49 7.12
N ASP A 436 -25.83 -16.34 7.09
CA ASP A 436 -26.01 -17.44 8.05
C ASP A 436 -24.97 -18.58 7.86
N SER A 437 -24.14 -18.50 6.80
CA SER A 437 -23.09 -19.49 6.51
C SER A 437 -21.82 -19.38 7.38
N ASN A 438 -21.54 -18.23 8.00
CA ASN A 438 -20.32 -18.00 8.78
C ASN A 438 -20.57 -17.16 10.04
N GLN A 439 -20.94 -17.85 11.12
CA GLN A 439 -21.30 -17.24 12.40
C GLN A 439 -20.27 -16.23 12.93
N ALA A 440 -18.96 -16.50 12.81
CA ALA A 440 -17.92 -15.64 13.36
C ALA A 440 -17.80 -14.31 12.59
N LEU A 441 -17.92 -14.36 11.26
CA LEU A 441 -17.99 -13.16 10.42
C LEU A 441 -19.29 -12.38 10.69
N SER A 442 -20.42 -13.08 10.79
CA SER A 442 -21.72 -12.46 11.04
C SER A 442 -21.81 -11.79 12.40
N ASP A 443 -21.28 -12.38 13.47
CA ASP A 443 -21.24 -11.73 14.79
C ASP A 443 -20.38 -10.45 14.79
N GLU A 444 -19.22 -10.47 14.13
CA GLU A 444 -18.36 -9.29 13.95
C GLU A 444 -19.05 -8.21 13.10
N ALA A 445 -19.68 -8.60 11.99
CA ALA A 445 -20.42 -7.71 11.10
C ALA A 445 -21.60 -7.04 11.83
N ILE A 446 -22.32 -7.77 12.68
CA ILE A 446 -23.38 -7.22 13.54
C ILE A 446 -22.82 -6.20 14.54
N ASP A 447 -21.67 -6.48 15.17
CA ASP A 447 -21.07 -5.54 16.12
C ASP A 447 -20.62 -4.24 15.43
N ILE A 448 -20.09 -4.31 14.20
CA ILE A 448 -19.79 -3.14 13.36
C ILE A 448 -21.06 -2.41 12.95
N PHE A 449 -22.12 -3.13 12.55
CA PHE A 449 -23.41 -2.54 12.19
C PHE A 449 -24.03 -1.76 13.36
N LEU A 450 -24.02 -2.33 14.57
CA LEU A 450 -24.48 -1.66 15.79
C LEU A 450 -23.62 -0.44 16.15
N TRP A 451 -22.30 -0.53 15.94
CA TRP A 451 -21.41 0.64 16.07
C TRP A 451 -21.76 1.74 15.06
N CYS A 452 -22.16 1.40 13.82
CA CYS A 452 -22.57 2.37 12.82
C CYS A 452 -23.86 3.11 13.23
N LEU A 453 -24.88 2.39 13.71
CA LEU A 453 -26.12 2.98 14.22
C LEU A 453 -25.89 3.91 15.43
N ARG A 454 -24.95 3.56 16.33
CA ARG A 454 -24.53 4.44 17.44
C ARG A 454 -23.91 5.75 16.93
N ASN A 455 -23.13 5.69 15.86
CA ASN A 455 -22.23 6.78 15.45
C ASN A 455 -22.73 7.64 14.28
N SER A 456 -23.82 7.25 13.60
CA SER A 456 -24.49 8.09 12.61
C SER A 456 -26.00 7.87 12.59
N TYR A 457 -26.76 8.96 12.82
CA TYR A 457 -28.23 8.95 12.66
C TYR A 457 -28.68 8.68 11.21
N ARG A 458 -27.81 8.90 10.22
CA ARG A 458 -28.11 8.63 8.81
C ARG A 458 -28.07 7.14 8.49
N CYS A 459 -27.32 6.34 9.26
CA CYS A 459 -27.30 4.89 9.10
C CYS A 459 -28.68 4.25 9.33
N TYR A 460 -29.57 4.85 10.13
CA TYR A 460 -30.96 4.36 10.25
C TYR A 460 -31.74 4.48 8.94
N LYS A 461 -31.55 5.57 8.18
CA LYS A 461 -32.19 5.76 6.89
C LYS A 461 -31.54 4.90 5.81
N GLN A 462 -30.21 4.80 5.82
CA GLN A 462 -29.47 3.90 4.94
C GLN A 462 -29.84 2.42 5.15
N TRP A 463 -30.10 2.00 6.40
CA TRP A 463 -30.63 0.67 6.70
C TRP A 463 -32.07 0.50 6.20
N GLU A 464 -32.94 1.50 6.41
CA GLU A 464 -34.30 1.49 5.84
C GLU A 464 -34.27 1.35 4.31
N ASP A 465 -33.36 2.03 3.62
CA ASP A 465 -33.22 1.99 2.18
C ASP A 465 -32.80 0.59 1.71
N LEU A 466 -31.73 0.02 2.28
CA LEU A 466 -31.16 -1.31 1.99
C LEU A 466 -31.94 -2.51 2.59
N TYR A 467 -33.08 -2.26 3.24
CA TYR A 467 -33.75 -3.24 4.10
C TYR A 467 -34.27 -4.49 3.36
N LEU A 468 -34.84 -4.33 2.15
CA LEU A 468 -35.39 -5.45 1.38
C LEU A 468 -34.26 -6.25 0.70
N ASP A 469 -33.29 -5.55 0.12
CA ASP A 469 -32.09 -6.11 -0.52
C ASP A 469 -31.32 -7.04 0.43
N HIS A 470 -31.28 -6.69 1.71
CA HIS A 470 -30.62 -7.46 2.77
C HIS A 470 -31.61 -7.88 3.87
N ILE A 471 -32.75 -8.48 3.48
CA ILE A 471 -33.80 -8.89 4.42
C ILE A 471 -33.31 -9.87 5.50
N TYR A 472 -32.49 -10.86 5.14
CA TYR A 472 -31.96 -11.87 6.07
C TYR A 472 -31.04 -11.24 7.13
N GLY A 473 -30.03 -10.46 6.72
CA GLY A 473 -29.19 -9.70 7.64
C GLY A 473 -30.00 -8.73 8.52
N SER A 474 -31.01 -8.08 7.95
CA SER A 474 -31.94 -7.22 8.70
C SER A 474 -32.76 -7.99 9.74
N ILE A 475 -33.25 -9.20 9.43
CA ILE A 475 -33.94 -10.07 10.39
C ILE A 475 -33.01 -10.42 11.57
N THR A 476 -31.76 -10.77 11.29
CA THR A 476 -30.76 -11.12 12.32
C THR A 476 -30.44 -9.93 13.23
N ILE A 477 -30.31 -8.72 12.67
CA ILE A 477 -30.19 -7.47 13.45
C ILE A 477 -31.42 -7.20 14.30
N LEU A 478 -32.63 -7.26 13.71
CA LEU A 478 -33.89 -7.03 14.42
C LEU A 478 -34.09 -8.06 15.55
N HIS A 479 -33.72 -9.32 15.31
CA HIS A 479 -33.71 -10.37 16.32
C HIS A 479 -32.76 -10.04 17.47
N LYS A 480 -31.47 -9.78 17.20
CA LYS A 480 -30.46 -9.50 18.23
C LYS A 480 -30.78 -8.23 19.04
N LEU A 481 -31.33 -7.20 18.39
CA LEU A 481 -31.89 -6.01 19.07
C LEU A 481 -33.10 -6.37 19.95
N SER A 482 -33.97 -7.28 19.50
CA SER A 482 -35.17 -7.70 20.24
C SER A 482 -34.86 -8.63 21.42
N GLU A 483 -33.86 -9.51 21.33
CA GLU A 483 -33.40 -10.29 22.48
C GLU A 483 -32.71 -9.39 23.50
N LYS A 484 -31.63 -8.73 23.07
CA LYS A 484 -30.73 -8.02 23.98
C LYS A 484 -31.24 -6.65 24.44
N TRP A 485 -32.46 -6.24 24.07
CA TRP A 485 -33.01 -4.90 24.31
C TRP A 485 -32.72 -4.32 25.71
N GLY A 486 -32.83 -5.12 26.77
CA GLY A 486 -32.53 -4.67 28.14
C GLY A 486 -31.05 -4.29 28.34
N ASP A 487 -30.14 -5.13 27.86
CA ASP A 487 -28.68 -4.95 28.01
C ASP A 487 -28.06 -4.01 26.96
N THR A 488 -28.57 -4.02 25.72
CA THR A 488 -28.05 -3.21 24.62
C THR A 488 -28.69 -1.83 24.56
N SER A 489 -30.00 -1.65 24.73
CA SER A 489 -30.62 -0.31 24.61
C SER A 489 -30.20 0.69 25.70
N PHE A 490 -29.69 0.19 26.82
CA PHE A 490 -29.11 1.01 27.90
C PHE A 490 -27.59 1.25 27.78
N LYS A 491 -26.88 0.52 26.91
CA LYS A 491 -25.41 0.62 26.74
C LYS A 491 -24.97 1.03 25.32
N LEU A 492 -25.84 0.94 24.32
CA LEU A 492 -25.54 1.31 22.93
C LEU A 492 -25.31 2.82 22.77
N TRP A 493 -26.05 3.64 23.49
CA TRP A 493 -25.98 5.11 23.40
C TRP A 493 -25.59 5.68 24.76
N GLU A 494 -24.45 6.37 24.80
CA GLU A 494 -23.97 7.07 25.99
C GLU A 494 -24.64 8.45 26.05
N GLY A 495 -25.21 8.81 27.22
CA GLY A 495 -25.90 10.07 27.41
C GLY A 495 -27.40 10.05 27.05
N GLU A 496 -28.19 10.71 27.90
CA GLU A 496 -29.66 10.68 27.83
C GLU A 496 -30.23 11.38 26.57
N SER A 497 -29.55 12.42 26.08
CA SER A 497 -29.91 13.17 24.88
C SER A 497 -29.69 12.36 23.60
N GLU A 498 -28.51 11.77 23.42
CA GLU A 498 -28.15 10.93 22.27
C GLU A 498 -29.07 9.71 22.18
N LYS A 499 -29.29 9.04 23.33
CA LYS A 499 -30.23 7.92 23.47
C LYS A 499 -31.64 8.29 23.01
N LYS A 500 -32.17 9.45 23.40
CA LYS A 500 -33.50 9.89 22.97
C LYS A 500 -33.60 10.04 21.44
N VAL A 501 -32.61 10.69 20.80
CA VAL A 501 -32.59 10.89 19.34
C VAL A 501 -32.43 9.55 18.61
N ALA A 502 -31.55 8.66 19.10
CA ALA A 502 -31.35 7.35 18.50
C ALA A 502 -32.60 6.45 18.57
N LEU A 503 -33.33 6.47 19.69
CA LEU A 503 -34.59 5.74 19.83
C LEU A 503 -35.71 6.32 18.93
N GLU A 504 -35.75 7.63 18.74
CA GLU A 504 -36.65 8.29 17.78
C GLU A 504 -36.33 7.86 16.33
N ARG A 505 -35.05 7.89 15.94
CA ARG A 505 -34.60 7.45 14.59
C ARG A 505 -34.86 5.96 14.36
N LEU A 506 -34.66 5.11 15.37
CA LEU A 506 -35.02 3.70 15.31
C LEU A 506 -36.54 3.52 15.14
N GLY A 507 -37.37 4.27 15.87
CA GLY A 507 -38.83 4.22 15.72
C GLY A 507 -39.32 4.63 14.32
N LEU A 508 -38.69 5.64 13.71
CA LEU A 508 -38.96 6.04 12.33
C LEU A 508 -38.58 4.93 11.34
N ALA A 509 -37.35 4.42 11.42
CA ALA A 509 -36.86 3.35 10.55
C ALA A 509 -37.72 2.08 10.65
N LEU A 510 -38.04 1.64 11.88
CA LEU A 510 -38.95 0.51 12.10
C LEU A 510 -40.34 0.77 11.53
N THR A 511 -40.88 1.99 11.63
CA THR A 511 -42.19 2.31 11.04
C THR A 511 -42.14 2.20 9.52
N ALA A 512 -41.09 2.70 8.87
CA ALA A 512 -40.91 2.58 7.43
C ALA A 512 -40.68 1.13 6.97
N MET A 513 -39.87 0.34 7.69
CA MET A 513 -39.67 -1.10 7.43
C MET A 513 -40.98 -1.88 7.51
N ARG A 514 -41.86 -1.56 8.46
CA ARG A 514 -43.19 -2.19 8.57
C ARG A 514 -44.12 -1.80 7.41
N VAL A 515 -44.01 -0.59 6.88
CA VAL A 515 -44.69 -0.21 5.63
C VAL A 515 -44.13 -1.01 4.45
N LYS A 516 -42.80 -1.11 4.31
CA LYS A 516 -42.16 -1.96 3.28
C LYS A 516 -42.61 -3.42 3.37
N ASN A 517 -42.69 -3.99 4.59
CA ASN A 517 -43.23 -5.34 4.81
C ASN A 517 -44.67 -5.48 4.32
N GLN A 518 -45.54 -4.51 4.65
CA GLN A 518 -46.96 -4.55 4.25
C GLN A 518 -47.16 -4.40 2.74
N LEU A 519 -46.27 -3.67 2.06
CA LEU A 519 -46.28 -3.58 0.59
C LEU A 519 -45.77 -4.88 -0.04
N ALA A 520 -44.66 -5.44 0.45
CA ALA A 520 -44.11 -6.72 -0.02
C ALA A 520 -45.12 -7.87 0.11
N LEU A 521 -45.78 -8.02 1.26
CA LEU A 521 -46.82 -9.06 1.49
C LEU A 521 -48.09 -8.91 0.63
N LYS A 522 -48.20 -7.84 -0.17
CA LYS A 522 -49.28 -7.64 -1.15
C LYS A 522 -48.79 -7.74 -2.60
N GLY A 523 -47.50 -7.93 -2.85
CA GLY A 523 -46.89 -7.76 -4.17
C GLY A 523 -46.82 -6.29 -4.63
N GLU A 524 -46.92 -5.32 -3.73
CA GLU A 524 -46.86 -3.88 -4.00
C GLU A 524 -45.43 -3.29 -3.83
N ALA A 525 -44.41 -4.13 -3.61
CA ALA A 525 -43.01 -3.70 -3.44
C ALA A 525 -42.05 -4.50 -4.32
N GLU A 526 -40.87 -3.93 -4.56
CA GLU A 526 -39.75 -4.54 -5.28
C GLU A 526 -39.05 -5.60 -4.39
N TYR A 527 -39.73 -6.72 -4.18
CA TYR A 527 -39.24 -7.89 -3.46
C TYR A 527 -39.84 -9.16 -4.07
N ASP A 528 -38.99 -9.94 -4.75
CA ASP A 528 -39.37 -11.14 -5.53
C ASP A 528 -39.09 -12.45 -4.76
N GLY A 529 -38.95 -12.35 -3.43
CA GLY A 529 -38.62 -13.47 -2.55
C GLY A 529 -39.82 -14.02 -1.76
N ASP A 530 -39.58 -15.07 -0.98
CA ASP A 530 -40.61 -15.67 -0.13
C ASP A 530 -41.18 -14.69 0.91
N ASP A 531 -42.48 -14.86 1.18
CA ASP A 531 -43.23 -14.18 2.22
C ASP A 531 -42.67 -14.40 3.65
N ALA A 532 -41.98 -15.52 3.87
CA ALA A 532 -41.57 -15.98 5.20
C ALA A 532 -40.52 -15.09 5.89
N PRO A 533 -39.43 -14.64 5.22
CA PRO A 533 -38.57 -13.56 5.69
C PRO A 533 -39.34 -12.30 6.10
N ILE A 534 -40.23 -11.79 5.25
CA ILE A 534 -40.98 -10.55 5.50
C ILE A 534 -41.87 -10.67 6.74
N ARG A 535 -42.59 -11.79 6.90
CA ARG A 535 -43.40 -12.08 8.11
C ARG A 535 -42.53 -12.18 9.38
N SER A 536 -41.32 -12.73 9.26
CA SER A 536 -40.36 -12.85 10.37
C SER A 536 -39.82 -11.48 10.79
N ALA A 537 -39.48 -10.62 9.82
CA ALA A 537 -39.05 -9.25 10.08
C ALA A 537 -40.18 -8.41 10.70
N GLU A 538 -41.41 -8.51 10.20
CA GLU A 538 -42.59 -7.82 10.74
C GLU A 538 -42.87 -8.19 12.21
N LYS A 539 -42.66 -9.46 12.59
CA LYS A 539 -42.72 -9.93 13.97
C LYS A 539 -41.71 -9.20 14.85
N TYR A 540 -40.44 -9.11 14.44
CA TYR A 540 -39.41 -8.43 15.24
C TYR A 540 -39.59 -6.92 15.28
N CYS A 541 -39.92 -6.27 14.16
CA CYS A 541 -40.29 -4.86 14.14
C CYS A 541 -41.46 -4.55 15.08
N SER A 542 -42.49 -5.42 15.11
CA SER A 542 -43.62 -5.30 16.04
C SER A 542 -43.22 -5.46 17.51
N VAL A 543 -42.26 -6.33 17.83
CA VAL A 543 -41.72 -6.48 19.20
C VAL A 543 -40.93 -5.23 19.60
N LEU A 544 -40.04 -4.74 18.75
CA LEU A 544 -39.22 -3.55 19.02
C LEU A 544 -40.07 -2.28 19.19
N MET A 545 -41.07 -2.08 18.32
CA MET A 545 -42.02 -0.94 18.42
C MET A 545 -42.82 -0.92 19.72
N ARG A 546 -43.04 -2.07 20.37
CA ARG A 546 -43.69 -2.14 21.71
C ARG A 546 -42.74 -1.80 22.86
N ARG A 547 -41.42 -1.94 22.65
CA ARG A 547 -40.36 -1.74 23.65
C ARG A 547 -39.72 -0.36 23.58
N LEU A 548 -39.84 0.35 22.46
CA LEU A 548 -39.50 1.77 22.36
C LEU A 548 -40.30 2.57 23.40
N PRO A 549 -39.68 3.52 24.11
CA PRO A 549 -40.43 4.40 25.00
C PRO A 549 -41.43 5.18 24.16
N ARG A 550 -42.72 5.08 24.52
CA ARG A 550 -43.77 5.84 23.84
C ARG A 550 -43.41 7.32 23.87
N SER A 551 -43.19 7.90 22.69
CA SER A 551 -43.06 9.35 22.55
C SER A 551 -44.26 10.01 23.22
N ARG A 552 -44.03 10.81 24.27
CA ARG A 552 -45.02 11.75 24.79
C ARG A 552 -45.11 12.93 23.82
N GLY A 553 -45.68 12.67 22.65
CA GLY A 553 -45.85 13.63 21.56
C GLY A 553 -46.53 12.95 20.37
N GLY A 554 -47.74 13.39 20.04
CA GLY A 554 -48.52 12.87 18.92
C GLY A 554 -49.41 11.67 19.28
N CYS A 555 -50.57 11.93 19.88
CA CYS A 555 -51.61 10.91 20.05
C CYS A 555 -52.35 10.66 18.73
N VAL A 556 -51.70 10.01 17.75
CA VAL A 556 -52.41 9.35 16.64
C VAL A 556 -52.94 8.02 17.17
N LYS A 557 -53.95 8.11 18.04
CA LYS A 557 -54.66 6.94 18.56
C LYS A 557 -55.43 6.31 17.42
N GLY A 558 -55.10 5.07 17.08
CA GLY A 558 -55.96 4.24 16.23
C GLY A 558 -57.30 3.98 16.93
N CYS A 559 -58.31 4.78 16.61
CA CYS A 559 -59.71 4.53 16.93
C CYS A 559 -60.43 4.02 15.68
N LEU A 560 -60.01 2.87 15.16
CA LEU A 560 -60.69 2.18 14.06
C LEU A 560 -60.71 0.65 14.27
N LYS A 561 -61.26 0.22 15.43
CA LYS A 561 -61.89 -1.10 15.68
C LYS A 561 -62.43 -1.15 17.12
N GLY A 562 -63.76 -1.25 17.25
CA GLY A 562 -64.48 -1.40 18.52
C GLY A 562 -64.81 -0.07 19.22
N GLY A 563 -66.09 0.32 19.23
CA GLY A 563 -66.55 1.48 20.01
C GLY A 563 -67.60 2.41 19.37
N VAL A 564 -68.51 1.92 18.52
CA VAL A 564 -69.73 2.67 18.15
C VAL A 564 -70.96 1.92 18.65
N PHE A 565 -71.15 1.97 19.97
CA PHE A 565 -72.40 1.69 20.66
C PHE A 565 -72.40 2.56 21.93
N PHE A 566 -73.56 3.11 22.30
CA PHE A 566 -73.78 4.01 23.46
C PHE A 566 -73.16 5.43 23.38
N LEU A 567 -73.78 6.35 22.62
CA LEU A 567 -74.01 7.76 23.03
C LEU A 567 -74.79 8.62 22.00
N THR A 568 -75.95 8.13 21.52
CA THR A 568 -76.90 8.95 20.72
C THR A 568 -78.34 8.92 21.22
N LEU A 569 -78.58 8.35 22.42
CA LEU A 569 -79.85 8.49 23.14
C LEU A 569 -79.70 9.61 24.18
N GLY A 570 -79.96 10.86 23.77
CA GLY A 570 -79.84 12.02 24.66
C GLY A 570 -79.98 13.40 24.01
N VAL A 571 -79.72 13.54 22.70
CA VAL A 571 -79.83 14.83 21.99
C VAL A 571 -81.21 15.02 21.33
N ALA A 572 -81.95 13.93 21.08
CA ALA A 572 -83.26 13.97 20.42
C ALA A 572 -84.38 14.64 21.25
N VAL A 573 -84.19 14.88 22.55
CA VAL A 573 -85.19 15.52 23.43
C VAL A 573 -85.02 17.05 23.49
N TYR A 574 -83.84 17.58 23.17
CA TYR A 574 -83.58 19.03 23.24
C TYR A 574 -83.88 19.76 21.91
N ALA A 575 -83.90 19.03 20.79
CA ALA A 575 -84.17 19.59 19.46
C ALA A 575 -85.66 19.90 19.18
N ALA A 576 -86.58 19.55 20.09
CA ALA A 576 -88.03 19.71 19.90
C ALA A 576 -88.63 20.99 20.52
N ILE A 577 -87.83 21.83 21.21
CA ILE A 577 -88.34 22.97 22.00
C ILE A 577 -87.68 24.32 21.60
N ALA A 578 -86.67 24.32 20.72
CA ALA A 578 -85.90 25.53 20.38
C ALA A 578 -85.84 25.82 18.86
N SER A 579 -87.00 26.04 18.25
CA SER A 579 -87.17 26.81 17.01
C SER A 579 -88.23 27.88 17.32
N PRO A 580 -88.01 29.19 17.06
CA PRO A 580 -87.49 29.70 15.78
C PRO A 580 -86.68 31.01 15.88
N TYR A 581 -85.38 30.98 16.15
CA TYR A 581 -84.50 32.16 15.96
C TYR A 581 -83.03 31.73 15.78
N LEU A 582 -82.57 31.64 14.52
CA LEU A 582 -81.16 31.84 14.10
C LEU A 582 -80.97 31.71 12.57
N GLU A 583 -81.92 32.22 11.76
CA GLU A 583 -81.66 32.51 10.35
C GLU A 583 -80.79 33.77 10.22
N SER A 584 -79.47 33.62 10.41
CA SER A 584 -78.42 34.47 9.80
C SER A 584 -77.05 34.18 10.43
N LEU A 585 -76.21 33.41 9.73
CA LEU A 585 -74.77 33.49 9.92
C LEU A 585 -74.05 33.17 8.60
N ASP A 586 -73.29 34.15 8.14
CA ASP A 586 -72.80 34.26 6.75
C ASP A 586 -71.52 33.45 6.54
N TRP A 587 -71.61 32.42 5.70
CA TRP A 587 -70.52 31.49 5.38
C TRP A 587 -69.30 32.17 4.73
N LYS A 588 -69.41 33.39 4.19
CA LYS A 588 -68.28 34.13 3.61
C LYS A 588 -67.23 34.58 4.64
N LYS A 589 -67.53 34.58 5.94
CA LYS A 589 -66.52 34.87 6.99
C LYS A 589 -65.65 33.67 7.38
N VAL A 590 -66.07 32.44 7.07
CA VAL A 590 -65.33 31.22 7.48
C VAL A 590 -64.19 30.91 6.52
N SER A 591 -64.34 31.20 5.22
CA SER A 591 -63.32 30.91 4.20
C SER A 591 -62.06 31.79 4.29
N VAL A 592 -62.12 32.95 4.96
CA VAL A 592 -60.98 33.85 5.12
C VAL A 592 -59.98 33.36 6.19
N MET A 593 -60.40 32.50 7.12
CA MET A 593 -59.52 31.99 8.20
C MET A 593 -58.60 30.82 7.79
N PHE A 594 -58.70 30.30 6.56
CA PHE A 594 -57.94 29.13 6.09
C PHE A 594 -56.93 29.44 4.96
N GLY A 595 -56.51 30.71 4.82
CA GLY A 595 -55.45 31.14 3.90
C GLY A 595 -54.03 30.95 4.47
N SER A 596 -53.21 30.16 3.77
CA SER A 596 -51.80 29.85 4.01
C SER A 596 -50.87 30.98 4.51
N PRO A 597 -49.91 30.69 5.42
CA PRO A 597 -48.69 31.48 5.59
C PRO A 597 -47.47 30.85 4.87
N GLN A 598 -46.85 31.61 3.97
CA GLN A 598 -45.50 31.33 3.46
C GLN A 598 -44.43 32.02 4.34
N SER A 599 -43.25 31.37 4.41
CA SER A 599 -41.90 31.94 4.60
C SER A 599 -41.67 33.12 5.55
N PHE A 600 -40.85 32.88 6.57
CA PHE A 600 -39.58 33.59 6.78
C PHE A 600 -38.51 32.61 7.26
#